data_AF-A0A240EEY3-F1
#
_entry.id   AF-A0A240EEY3-F1
#
_cell.length_a   1.000
_cell.length_b   1.000
_cell.length_c   1.000
_cell.angle_alpha   90.00
_cell.angle_beta   90.00
_cell.angle_gamma   90.00
#
_symmetry.space_group_name_H-M   'P 1'
#
loop_
_entity.id
_entity.type
_entity.pdbx_description
1 polymer ?
#
loop_
_entity_poly.entity_id
_entity_poly.type
_entity_poly.pdbx_seq_one_letter_code
_entity_poly.pdbx_strand_id
1 'polypeptide(L)'
;MQHTTLLKLKARRKGVTWVEASMGFLIMILVAMVILAGFQEGMFRFKKWQLNTQVTEINSGADTWKGLRSNFNGVNMTVICAAGQQSVSESTCGGVGGAGANANSFGGNFVLAPAANVSQKSLQITSLPADRINELADGLASMTAENCTQAQGCNSIIVAGTTITLTL
;
A
#
# COMPACT_ATOMS: atom_id res chain seq x y z
N MET A 1 -64.38 -36.31 30.77
CA MET A 1 -64.26 -34.87 30.41
C MET A 1 -62.79 -34.45 30.53
N GLN A 2 -62.05 -34.40 29.43
CA GLN A 2 -60.77 -33.68 29.35
C GLN A 2 -60.67 -33.10 27.93
N HIS A 3 -60.87 -31.79 27.80
CA HIS A 3 -60.63 -31.07 26.55
C HIS A 3 -59.19 -30.53 26.58
N THR A 4 -58.35 -31.08 25.70
CA THR A 4 -56.98 -30.61 25.45
C THR A 4 -57.05 -29.40 24.53
N THR A 5 -56.84 -28.20 25.06
CA THR A 5 -56.87 -26.96 24.29
C THR A 5 -55.53 -26.74 23.59
N LEU A 6 -55.47 -27.00 22.28
CA LEU A 6 -54.32 -26.66 21.42
C LEU A 6 -54.29 -25.15 21.14
N LEU A 7 -53.37 -24.43 21.76
CA LEU A 7 -53.07 -23.03 21.45
C LEU A 7 -52.35 -22.93 20.09
N LYS A 8 -53.07 -22.51 19.05
CA LYS A 8 -52.49 -22.12 17.75
C LYS A 8 -51.74 -20.78 17.91
N LEU A 9 -50.42 -20.82 18.01
CA LEU A 9 -49.57 -19.64 17.82
C LEU A 9 -49.58 -19.24 16.34
N LYS A 10 -50.43 -18.26 16.00
CA LYS A 10 -50.51 -17.67 14.65
C LYS A 10 -49.39 -16.62 14.50
N ALA A 11 -48.29 -17.00 13.87
CA ALA A 11 -47.24 -16.04 13.50
C ALA A 11 -47.79 -15.01 12.49
N ARG A 12 -47.87 -13.73 12.88
CA ARG A 12 -48.24 -12.63 11.99
C ARG A 12 -47.06 -12.29 11.08
N ARG A 13 -47.13 -12.67 9.80
CA ARG A 13 -46.26 -12.08 8.77
C ARG A 13 -46.69 -10.63 8.57
N LYS A 14 -45.89 -9.68 9.05
CA LYS A 14 -46.05 -8.26 8.67
C LYS A 14 -45.63 -8.16 7.21
N GLY A 15 -46.60 -8.01 6.30
CA GLY A 15 -46.31 -7.76 4.90
C GLY A 15 -45.72 -6.36 4.77
N VAL A 16 -44.47 -6.27 4.30
CA VAL A 16 -43.87 -4.99 3.91
C VAL A 16 -44.68 -4.47 2.73
N THR A 17 -45.20 -3.25 2.83
CA THR A 17 -45.92 -2.65 1.71
C THR A 17 -44.94 -2.33 0.59
N TRP A 18 -45.35 -2.43 -0.68
CA TRP A 18 -44.47 -2.13 -1.83
C TRP A 18 -43.83 -0.73 -1.73
N VAL A 19 -44.52 0.22 -1.08
CA VAL A 19 -44.01 1.57 -0.82
C VAL A 19 -42.86 1.55 0.18
N GLU A 20 -42.99 0.88 1.33
CA GLU A 20 -41.90 0.73 2.31
C GLU A 20 -40.70 -0.03 1.72
N ALA A 21 -40.94 -1.04 0.89
CA ALA A 21 -39.88 -1.75 0.17
C ALA A 21 -39.13 -0.82 -0.80
N SER A 22 -39.85 0.03 -1.55
CA SER A 22 -39.24 0.97 -2.50
C SER A 22 -38.46 2.09 -1.80
N MET A 23 -38.95 2.61 -0.68
CA MET A 23 -38.26 3.62 0.11
C MET A 23 -37.02 3.06 0.80
N GLY A 24 -37.11 1.84 1.34
CA GLY A 24 -35.96 1.12 1.87
C GLY A 24 -34.87 0.87 0.82
N PHE A 25 -35.26 0.52 -0.41
CA PHE A 25 -34.32 0.32 -1.52
C PHE A 25 -33.61 1.61 -1.94
N LEU A 26 -34.34 2.74 -2.00
CA LEU A 26 -33.74 4.05 -2.29
C LEU A 26 -32.72 4.47 -1.23
N ILE A 27 -33.03 4.25 0.05
CA ILE A 27 -32.08 4.53 1.15
C ILE A 27 -30.84 3.64 1.04
N MET A 28 -31.01 2.35 0.72
CA MET A 28 -29.89 1.44 0.53
C MET A 28 -28.98 1.84 -0.63
N ILE A 29 -29.54 2.34 -1.74
CA ILE A 29 -28.75 2.88 -2.85
C ILE A 29 -27.95 4.11 -2.42
N LEU A 30 -28.56 5.03 -1.69
CA LEU A 30 -27.87 6.22 -1.17
C LEU A 30 -26.72 5.85 -0.23
N VAL A 31 -26.96 4.91 0.69
CA VAL A 31 -25.91 4.39 1.58
C VAL A 31 -24.79 3.70 0.80
N ALA A 32 -25.14 2.87 -0.19
CA ALA A 32 -24.15 2.21 -1.04
C ALA A 32 -23.29 3.22 -1.81
N MET A 33 -23.88 4.30 -2.34
CA MET A 33 -23.12 5.35 -3.04
C MET A 33 -22.13 6.07 -2.11
N VAL A 34 -22.54 6.38 -0.86
CA VAL A 34 -21.64 7.01 0.12
C VAL A 34 -20.48 6.08 0.49
N ILE A 35 -20.75 4.78 0.69
CA ILE A 35 -19.71 3.79 0.99
C ILE A 35 -18.72 3.69 -0.17
N LEU A 36 -19.21 3.60 -1.41
CA LEU A 36 -18.37 3.48 -2.61
C LEU A 36 -17.49 4.72 -2.83
N ALA A 37 -18.02 5.93 -2.57
CA ALA A 37 -17.26 7.17 -2.70
C ALA A 37 -16.12 7.25 -1.67
N GLY A 38 -16.37 6.85 -0.41
CA GLY A 38 -15.34 6.83 0.63
C GLY A 38 -14.32 5.70 0.45
N PHE A 39 -14.70 4.60 -0.21
CA PHE A 39 -13.85 3.43 -0.38
C PHE A 39 -12.58 3.74 -1.19
N GLN A 40 -12.67 4.57 -2.23
CA GLN A 40 -11.51 4.89 -3.09
C GLN A 40 -10.43 5.66 -2.32
N GLU A 41 -10.80 6.70 -1.58
CA GLU A 41 -9.88 7.45 -0.72
C GLU A 41 -9.31 6.59 0.42
N GLY A 42 -10.14 5.72 1.00
CA GLY A 42 -9.69 4.75 2.01
C GLY A 42 -8.63 3.80 1.46
N MET A 43 -8.87 3.23 0.29
CA MET A 43 -7.92 2.34 -0.39
C MET A 43 -6.63 3.07 -0.77
N PHE A 44 -6.69 4.31 -1.26
CA PHE A 44 -5.51 5.10 -1.56
C PHE A 44 -4.65 5.33 -0.32
N ARG A 45 -5.25 5.76 0.80
CA ARG A 45 -4.55 5.95 2.08
C ARG A 45 -3.90 4.67 2.58
N PHE A 46 -4.61 3.55 2.47
CA PHE A 46 -4.06 2.24 2.83
C PHE A 46 -2.87 1.86 1.95
N LYS A 47 -2.99 2.01 0.62
CA LYS A 47 -1.88 1.74 -0.32
C LYS A 47 -0.68 2.66 -0.07
N LYS A 48 -0.89 3.93 0.24
CA LYS A 48 0.16 4.87 0.63
C LYS A 48 0.88 4.43 1.90
N TRP A 49 0.13 4.06 2.94
CA TRP A 49 0.70 3.52 4.18
C TRP A 49 1.53 2.27 3.92
N GLN A 50 0.99 1.33 3.14
CA GLN A 50 1.69 0.13 2.74
C GLN A 50 2.97 0.47 1.96
N LEU A 51 2.93 1.41 1.02
CA LEU A 51 4.11 1.84 0.25
C LEU A 51 5.21 2.35 1.18
N ASN A 52 4.87 3.19 2.15
CA ASN A 52 5.83 3.72 3.13
C ASN A 52 6.46 2.60 3.97
N THR A 53 5.67 1.61 4.38
CA THR A 53 6.19 0.42 5.07
C THR A 53 7.12 -0.39 4.18
N GLN A 54 6.77 -0.61 2.91
CA GLN A 54 7.61 -1.32 1.94
C GLN A 54 8.95 -0.61 1.71
N VAL A 55 8.94 0.72 1.59
CA VAL A 55 10.17 1.52 1.44
C VAL A 55 11.04 1.43 2.70
N THR A 56 10.45 1.53 3.88
CA THR A 56 11.17 1.37 5.16
C THR A 56 11.79 -0.01 5.27
N GLU A 57 11.06 -1.04 4.87
CA GLU A 57 11.51 -2.42 4.86
C GLU A 57 12.70 -2.60 3.91
N ILE A 58 12.60 -2.14 2.66
CA ILE A 58 13.70 -2.17 1.69
C ILE A 58 14.92 -1.41 2.21
N ASN A 59 14.70 -0.24 2.82
CA ASN A 59 15.77 0.56 3.42
C ASN A 59 16.52 -0.26 4.48
N SER A 60 15.79 -0.82 5.45
CA SER A 60 16.35 -1.63 6.53
C SER A 60 17.00 -2.93 6.05
N GLY A 61 16.43 -3.57 5.02
CA GLY A 61 16.96 -4.78 4.42
C GLY A 61 18.27 -4.53 3.67
N ALA A 62 18.37 -3.39 2.99
CA ALA A 62 19.62 -2.96 2.38
C ALA A 62 20.69 -2.61 3.42
N ASP A 63 20.33 -2.00 4.56
CA ASP A 63 21.28 -1.72 5.65
C ASP A 63 21.78 -3.00 6.32
N THR A 64 20.87 -3.95 6.53
CA THR A 64 21.20 -5.28 7.04
C THR A 64 22.14 -6.01 6.06
N TRP A 65 21.86 -5.92 4.76
CA TRP A 65 22.74 -6.48 3.73
C TRP A 65 24.11 -5.80 3.73
N LYS A 66 24.20 -4.48 3.89
CA LYS A 66 25.48 -3.78 4.00
C LYS A 66 26.28 -4.34 5.17
N GLY A 67 25.66 -4.46 6.34
CA GLY A 67 26.34 -4.99 7.53
C GLY A 67 27.64 -4.24 7.81
N LEU A 68 28.77 -4.96 7.79
CA LEU A 68 30.11 -4.38 7.98
C LEU A 68 30.82 -3.95 6.67
N ARG A 69 30.14 -4.05 5.52
CA ARG A 69 30.69 -3.61 4.22
C ARG A 69 30.82 -2.08 4.19
N SER A 70 31.85 -1.58 3.51
CA SER A 70 32.13 -0.15 3.42
C SER A 70 31.11 0.62 2.56
N ASN A 71 30.46 -0.05 1.59
CA ASN A 71 29.56 0.59 0.63
C ASN A 71 28.40 -0.34 0.23
N PHE A 72 27.46 0.21 -0.54
CA PHE A 72 26.31 -0.50 -1.08
C PHE A 72 26.58 -1.16 -2.45
N ASN A 73 27.83 -1.27 -2.89
CA ASN A 73 28.11 -1.73 -4.25
C ASN A 73 27.67 -3.19 -4.47
N GLY A 74 26.85 -3.41 -5.49
CA GLY A 74 26.21 -4.71 -5.75
C GLY A 74 24.89 -4.94 -5.01
N VAL A 75 24.41 -3.98 -4.20
CA VAL A 75 23.06 -4.05 -3.64
C VAL A 75 22.03 -3.97 -4.77
N ASN A 76 21.05 -4.86 -4.71
CA ASN A 76 19.87 -4.82 -5.57
C ASN A 76 18.73 -5.62 -4.93
N MET A 77 17.53 -5.52 -5.51
CA MET A 77 16.35 -6.22 -4.97
C MET A 77 16.54 -7.74 -4.95
N THR A 78 17.11 -8.35 -5.99
CA THR A 78 17.30 -9.82 -6.04
C THR A 78 18.21 -10.34 -4.92
N VAL A 79 19.17 -9.53 -4.49
CA VAL A 79 20.12 -9.89 -3.44
C VAL A 79 19.46 -9.81 -2.06
N ILE A 80 18.72 -8.73 -1.76
CA ILE A 80 18.05 -8.57 -0.46
C ILE A 80 16.79 -9.45 -0.32
N CYS A 81 16.24 -9.90 -1.45
CA CYS A 81 15.10 -10.81 -1.54
C CYS A 81 15.49 -12.28 -1.72
N ALA A 82 16.79 -12.58 -1.78
CA ALA A 82 17.28 -13.93 -2.05
C ALA A 82 16.73 -14.94 -1.03
N ALA A 83 16.35 -16.12 -1.53
CA ALA A 83 15.83 -17.20 -0.69
C ALA A 83 16.84 -17.57 0.42
N GLY A 84 16.39 -17.57 1.68
CA GLY A 84 17.26 -17.83 2.85
C GLY A 84 17.99 -16.61 3.41
N GLN A 85 17.89 -15.44 2.77
CA GLN A 85 18.41 -14.15 3.27
C GLN A 85 17.38 -13.02 3.12
N GLN A 86 16.08 -13.36 3.09
CA GLN A 86 14.98 -12.41 2.95
C GLN A 86 14.99 -11.39 4.10
N SER A 87 15.67 -10.28 3.85
CA SER A 87 15.70 -9.11 4.74
C SER A 87 14.49 -8.21 4.48
N VAL A 88 13.69 -8.57 3.49
CA VAL A 88 12.49 -7.91 3.01
C VAL A 88 11.41 -8.97 2.82
N SER A 89 10.17 -8.64 3.17
CA SER A 89 9.02 -9.52 3.04
C SER A 89 8.80 -9.99 1.60
N GLU A 90 8.26 -11.20 1.49
CA GLU A 90 7.98 -11.82 0.20
C GLU A 90 7.06 -10.95 -0.67
N SER A 91 6.09 -10.26 -0.07
CA SER A 91 5.17 -9.37 -0.79
C SER A 91 5.90 -8.17 -1.39
N THR A 92 6.81 -7.53 -0.66
CA THR A 92 7.64 -6.41 -1.15
C THR A 92 8.68 -6.86 -2.18
N CYS A 93 9.11 -8.12 -2.12
CA CYS A 93 10.00 -8.72 -3.10
C CYS A 93 9.31 -9.12 -4.42
N GLY A 94 7.98 -9.27 -4.42
CA GLY A 94 7.22 -9.84 -5.54
C GLY A 94 7.33 -11.37 -5.62
N GLY A 95 7.53 -12.04 -4.48
CA GLY A 95 7.76 -13.49 -4.37
C GLY A 95 9.11 -13.83 -3.74
N VAL A 96 9.30 -15.12 -3.39
CA VAL A 96 10.58 -15.63 -2.86
C VAL A 96 11.67 -15.48 -3.92
N GLY A 97 12.79 -14.83 -3.57
CA GLY A 97 13.86 -14.56 -4.53
C GLY A 97 13.51 -13.52 -5.59
N GLY A 98 12.43 -12.77 -5.39
CA GLY A 98 11.91 -11.82 -6.36
C GLY A 98 12.83 -10.62 -6.62
N ALA A 99 12.57 -9.92 -7.72
CA ALA A 99 13.34 -8.75 -8.16
C ALA A 99 12.64 -7.41 -7.84
N GLY A 100 11.58 -7.41 -7.02
CA GLY A 100 10.75 -6.23 -6.76
C GLY A 100 9.83 -5.84 -7.91
N ALA A 101 9.60 -6.73 -8.89
CA ALA A 101 8.72 -6.48 -10.02
C ALA A 101 7.23 -6.61 -9.63
N ASN A 102 6.40 -5.65 -10.02
CA ASN A 102 4.97 -5.55 -9.68
C ASN A 102 4.67 -5.73 -8.18
N ALA A 103 5.60 -5.31 -7.32
CA ALA A 103 5.58 -5.60 -5.89
C ALA A 103 5.12 -4.43 -5.02
N ASN A 104 5.11 -3.19 -5.56
CA ASN A 104 4.63 -2.05 -4.79
C ASN A 104 3.10 -2.07 -4.63
N SER A 105 2.57 -1.41 -3.61
CA SER A 105 1.13 -1.37 -3.29
C SER A 105 0.23 -0.80 -4.41
N PHE A 106 0.82 -0.13 -5.39
CA PHE A 106 0.14 0.42 -6.57
C PHE A 106 0.29 -0.46 -7.82
N GLY A 107 1.04 -1.58 -7.74
CA GLY A 107 1.24 -2.54 -8.82
C GLY A 107 2.46 -2.27 -9.71
N GLY A 108 3.40 -1.44 -9.27
CA GLY A 108 4.65 -1.15 -9.96
C GLY A 108 5.89 -1.82 -9.35
N ASN A 109 7.06 -1.42 -9.84
CA ASN A 109 8.33 -2.04 -9.49
C ASN A 109 9.09 -1.24 -8.42
N PHE A 110 9.91 -1.96 -7.64
CA PHE A 110 11.01 -1.44 -6.85
C PHE A 110 12.33 -1.77 -7.54
N VAL A 111 13.17 -0.75 -7.77
CA VAL A 111 14.52 -0.93 -8.30
C VAL A 111 15.49 -0.32 -7.30
N LEU A 112 16.26 -1.17 -6.64
CA LEU A 112 17.29 -0.78 -5.69
C LEU A 112 18.66 -0.87 -6.38
N ALA A 113 19.48 0.16 -6.22
CA ALA A 113 20.84 0.21 -6.71
C ALA A 113 21.71 1.05 -5.76
N PRO A 114 23.05 0.98 -5.85
CA PRO A 114 23.92 1.96 -5.22
C PRO A 114 23.63 3.36 -5.79
N ALA A 115 23.65 4.39 -4.94
CA ALA A 115 23.59 5.77 -5.41
C ALA A 115 24.93 6.19 -6.04
N ALA A 116 24.98 7.39 -6.63
CA ALA A 116 26.23 7.96 -7.17
C ALA A 116 27.33 8.02 -6.09
N ASN A 117 26.96 8.41 -4.86
CA ASN A 117 27.76 8.12 -3.69
C ASN A 117 27.47 6.68 -3.24
N VAL A 118 28.42 5.77 -3.44
CA VAL A 118 28.27 4.35 -3.10
C VAL A 118 28.06 4.08 -1.61
N SER A 119 28.27 5.07 -0.75
CA SER A 119 27.93 4.99 0.68
C SER A 119 26.42 5.10 0.95
N GLN A 120 25.64 5.52 -0.05
CA GLN A 120 24.19 5.64 -0.07
C GLN A 120 23.58 4.68 -1.10
N LYS A 121 22.26 4.54 -1.06
CA LYS A 121 21.51 3.70 -2.00
C LYS A 121 20.40 4.50 -2.67
N SER A 122 20.07 4.12 -3.89
CA SER A 122 18.99 4.71 -4.66
C SER A 122 17.87 3.69 -4.81
N LEU A 123 16.66 4.10 -4.43
CA LEU A 123 15.44 3.32 -4.59
C LEU A 123 14.51 4.03 -5.57
N GLN A 124 14.25 3.39 -6.70
CA GLN A 124 13.28 3.85 -7.68
C GLN A 124 11.97 3.05 -7.55
N ILE A 125 10.85 3.77 -7.55
CA ILE A 125 9.50 3.25 -7.42
C ILE A 125 8.71 3.70 -8.64
N THR A 126 8.16 2.75 -9.40
CA THR A 126 7.49 3.01 -10.68
C THR A 126 5.99 2.76 -10.62
N SER A 127 5.27 3.17 -11.68
CA SER A 127 3.81 2.98 -11.85
C SER A 127 2.96 3.53 -10.71
N LEU A 128 3.37 4.68 -10.17
CA LEU A 128 2.60 5.41 -9.16
C LEU A 128 1.53 6.29 -9.82
N PRO A 129 0.40 6.54 -9.14
CA PRO A 129 -0.68 7.40 -9.64
C PRO A 129 -0.18 8.84 -9.84
N ALA A 130 -0.18 9.30 -11.10
CA ALA A 130 0.35 10.62 -11.48
C ALA A 130 -0.41 11.79 -10.85
N ASP A 131 -1.72 11.62 -10.67
CA ASP A 131 -2.65 12.58 -10.05
C ASP A 131 -2.36 12.85 -8.57
N ARG A 132 -1.69 11.91 -7.88
CA ARG A 132 -1.37 12.00 -6.45
C ARG A 132 0.13 11.82 -6.16
N ILE A 133 0.98 11.92 -7.18
CA ILE A 133 2.40 11.59 -7.03
C ILE A 133 3.14 12.51 -6.05
N ASN A 134 2.79 13.79 -6.01
CA ASN A 134 3.39 14.73 -5.05
C ASN A 134 3.06 14.36 -3.61
N GLU A 135 1.83 13.90 -3.34
CA GLU A 135 1.42 13.47 -2.00
C GLU A 135 2.14 12.18 -1.55
N LEU A 136 2.45 11.30 -2.51
CA LEU A 136 3.27 10.12 -2.27
C LEU A 136 4.73 10.51 -2.04
N ALA A 137 5.27 11.44 -2.84
CA ALA A 137 6.64 11.93 -2.71
C ALA A 137 6.87 12.62 -1.37
N ASP A 138 5.97 13.50 -0.95
CA ASP A 138 6.04 14.14 0.37
C ASP A 138 5.94 13.13 1.50
N GLY A 139 5.11 12.09 1.34
CA GLY A 139 4.99 10.99 2.31
C GLY A 139 6.27 10.14 2.45
N LEU A 140 7.17 10.19 1.46
CA LEU A 140 8.44 9.47 1.43
C LEU A 140 9.64 10.39 1.69
N ALA A 141 9.46 11.71 1.66
CA ALA A 141 10.53 12.70 1.76
C ALA A 141 11.35 12.54 3.05
N SER A 142 10.71 12.22 4.17
CA SER A 142 11.39 12.05 5.47
C SER A 142 12.24 10.79 5.54
N MET A 143 12.09 9.85 4.61
CA MET A 143 12.89 8.62 4.55
C MET A 143 14.20 8.80 3.78
N THR A 144 14.36 9.93 3.09
CA THR A 144 15.57 10.25 2.32
C THR A 144 16.78 10.46 3.22
N ALA A 145 17.98 10.33 2.65
CA ALA A 145 19.23 10.58 3.36
C ALA A 145 19.31 12.00 3.99
N GLU A 146 18.64 12.98 3.38
CA GLU A 146 18.59 14.37 3.87
C GLU A 146 17.46 14.60 4.89
N ASN A 147 16.63 13.59 5.17
CA ASN A 147 15.44 13.67 6.04
C ASN A 147 14.53 14.86 5.69
N CYS A 148 14.25 15.02 4.39
CA CYS A 148 13.49 16.14 3.88
C CYS A 148 12.07 16.22 4.46
N THR A 149 11.57 17.44 4.68
CA THR A 149 10.20 17.67 5.16
C THR A 149 9.15 17.50 4.06
N GLN A 150 9.55 17.72 2.80
CA GLN A 150 8.71 17.62 1.61
C GLN A 150 9.60 17.30 0.39
N ALA A 151 9.00 16.82 -0.69
CA ALA A 151 9.74 16.45 -1.90
C ALA A 151 10.25 17.66 -2.69
N GLN A 152 9.46 18.74 -2.70
CA GLN A 152 9.83 19.94 -3.45
C GLN A 152 11.00 20.67 -2.78
N GLY A 153 12.10 20.84 -3.54
CA GLY A 153 13.33 21.48 -3.07
C GLY A 153 14.32 20.55 -2.37
N CYS A 154 14.04 19.25 -2.34
CA CYS A 154 14.91 18.22 -1.79
C CYS A 154 15.69 17.52 -2.92
N ASN A 155 17.01 17.35 -2.79
CA ASN A 155 17.83 16.75 -3.85
C ASN A 155 17.85 15.22 -3.76
N SER A 156 17.61 14.68 -2.57
CA SER A 156 17.58 13.24 -2.31
C SER A 156 16.24 12.58 -2.69
N ILE A 157 15.31 13.30 -3.30
CA ILE A 157 14.08 12.75 -3.91
C ILE A 157 13.80 13.42 -5.25
N ILE A 158 13.51 12.61 -6.26
CA ILE A 158 13.24 13.07 -7.62
C ILE A 158 11.94 12.44 -8.10
N VAL A 159 11.03 13.28 -8.55
CA VAL A 159 9.73 12.87 -9.11
C VAL A 159 9.76 13.05 -10.62
N ALA A 160 9.48 11.99 -11.37
CA ALA A 160 9.43 12.00 -12.83
C ALA A 160 8.23 11.20 -13.35
N GLY A 161 7.17 11.90 -13.77
CA GLY A 161 5.97 11.28 -14.32
C GLY A 161 5.22 10.42 -13.30
N THR A 162 5.34 9.10 -13.43
CA THR A 162 4.76 8.09 -12.52
C THR A 162 5.81 7.41 -11.64
N THR A 163 7.02 7.99 -11.57
CA THR A 163 8.18 7.41 -10.91
C THR A 163 8.71 8.34 -9.83
N ILE A 164 9.01 7.78 -8.65
CA ILE A 164 9.72 8.47 -7.57
C ILE A 164 11.05 7.76 -7.36
N THR A 165 12.14 8.52 -7.33
CA THR A 165 13.48 8.02 -7.01
C THR A 165 13.94 8.66 -5.71
N LEU A 166 14.29 7.84 -4.73
CA LEU A 166 14.78 8.24 -3.41
C LEU A 166 16.27 7.93 -3.32
N THR A 167 17.02 8.79 -2.65
CA THR A 167 18.36 8.51 -2.14
C THR A 167 18.26 8.34 -0.64
N LEU A 168 18.67 7.17 -0.16
CA LEU A 168 18.58 6.72 1.24
C LEU A 168 19.99 6.56 1.83
#